data_AF-B3JJV1-F1
#
_entry.id   AF-B3JJV1-F1
#
_cell.length_a   1.000
_cell.length_b   1.000
_cell.length_c   1.000
_cell.angle_alpha   90.00
_cell.angle_beta   90.00
_cell.angle_gamma   90.00
#
_symmetry.space_group_name_H-M   'P 1'
#
loop_
_entity.id
_entity.type
_entity.pdbx_description
1 polymer ?
#
loop_
_entity_poly.entity_id
_entity_poly.type
_entity_poly.pdbx_seq_one_letter_code
_entity_poly.pdbx_strand_id
1 'polypeptide(L)'
;MIQNVGLLAYSKGTELFDNNKKFVFIIDEINRGEISKIFGELFFSIDPGYRGKKGQVKTQYQNLITDTTEPFYNGFYVPDNVYIIGTMNDIDRSVESMDFAMRRRFAWEEIKANENTGMLDELQEMKDEVVEKMKRLNSAIWDENTETGIEGLNVAYHIGGSYFSKIQLYLNEDHSNKNAAYRHLWENHLKGVLFEYLRGSANATENLKMLERVYYNGNVQ
;
A
#
# COMPACT_ATOMS: atom_id res chain seq x y z
N MET A 1 -31.23 13.35 5.32
CA MET A 1 -30.84 12.98 3.93
C MET A 1 -29.43 12.41 4.00
N ILE A 2 -29.31 11.09 4.05
CA ILE A 2 -28.00 10.43 3.96
C ILE A 2 -27.64 10.44 2.47
N GLN A 3 -26.60 11.17 2.11
CA GLN A 3 -26.09 11.20 0.74
C GLN A 3 -25.60 9.80 0.36
N ASN A 4 -26.00 9.37 -0.83
CA ASN A 4 -25.63 8.11 -1.46
C ASN A 4 -24.10 8.04 -1.61
N VAL A 5 -23.46 7.16 -0.84
CA VAL A 5 -22.00 6.87 -0.85
C VAL A 5 -21.52 6.14 -2.12
N GLY A 6 -22.22 6.28 -3.25
CA GLY A 6 -21.91 5.56 -4.49
C GLY A 6 -22.06 4.03 -4.40
N LEU A 7 -22.58 3.51 -3.27
CA LEU A 7 -22.88 2.09 -3.12
C LEU A 7 -24.06 1.74 -4.03
N LEU A 8 -23.80 0.88 -5.01
CA LEU A 8 -24.84 0.32 -5.86
C LEU A 8 -25.81 -0.50 -5.01
N ALA A 9 -27.10 -0.43 -5.32
CA ALA A 9 -28.08 -1.32 -4.73
C ALA A 9 -27.67 -2.77 -4.99
N TYR A 10 -27.82 -3.64 -3.99
CA TYR A 10 -27.58 -5.07 -4.15
C TYR A 10 -28.39 -5.61 -5.32
N SER A 11 -27.71 -5.93 -6.42
CA SER A 11 -28.29 -6.67 -7.52
C SER A 11 -28.06 -8.15 -7.22
N LYS A 12 -29.15 -8.90 -6.98
CA LYS A 12 -29.07 -10.35 -6.84
C LYS A 12 -28.41 -10.90 -8.11
N GLY A 13 -27.23 -11.49 -7.94
CA GLY A 13 -26.51 -12.06 -9.06
C GLY A 13 -27.36 -13.11 -9.76
N THR A 14 -27.55 -12.97 -11.07
CA THR A 14 -28.30 -13.94 -11.87
C THR A 14 -27.59 -15.30 -11.86
N GLU A 15 -28.36 -16.40 -11.79
CA GLU A 15 -27.90 -17.79 -11.56
C GLU A 15 -27.02 -18.42 -12.65
N LEU A 16 -26.26 -17.64 -13.40
CA LEU A 16 -25.33 -18.12 -14.42
C LEU A 16 -24.00 -17.37 -14.29
N PHE A 17 -23.38 -17.43 -13.11
CA PHE A 17 -21.96 -17.10 -13.03
C PHE A 17 -21.18 -18.32 -13.49
N ASP A 18 -20.56 -18.19 -14.66
CA ASP A 18 -19.49 -19.08 -15.06
C ASP A 18 -18.45 -19.10 -13.92
N ASN A 19 -18.28 -20.25 -13.26
CA ASN A 19 -17.27 -20.44 -12.21
C ASN A 19 -15.85 -20.13 -12.70
N ASN A 20 -15.64 -19.97 -14.01
CA ASN A 20 -14.37 -19.50 -14.57
C ASN A 20 -14.12 -18.00 -14.38
N LYS A 21 -15.15 -17.18 -14.12
CA LYS A 21 -14.94 -15.74 -13.95
C LYS A 21 -14.34 -15.47 -12.57
N LYS A 22 -13.14 -14.89 -12.57
CA LYS A 22 -12.43 -14.48 -11.36
C LYS A 22 -13.01 -13.17 -10.82
N PHE A 23 -13.14 -13.08 -9.51
CA PHE A 23 -13.53 -11.89 -8.77
C PHE A 23 -12.38 -11.46 -7.86
N VAL A 24 -12.18 -10.15 -7.71
CA VAL A 24 -11.12 -9.59 -6.87
C VAL A 24 -11.76 -8.72 -5.81
N PHE A 25 -11.39 -8.96 -4.56
CA PHE A 25 -11.76 -8.15 -3.40
C PHE A 25 -10.50 -7.46 -2.87
N ILE A 26 -10.44 -6.14 -3.03
CA ILE A 26 -9.29 -5.33 -2.63
C ILE A 26 -9.57 -4.73 -1.25
N ILE A 27 -8.63 -4.93 -0.33
CA ILE A 27 -8.65 -4.34 1.01
C ILE A 27 -7.45 -3.42 1.13
N ASP A 28 -7.70 -2.12 1.00
CA ASP A 28 -6.64 -1.13 1.16
C ASP A 28 -6.27 -0.97 2.64
N GLU A 29 -4.98 -0.87 2.94
CA GLU A 29 -4.46 -0.69 4.30
C GLU A 29 -4.96 -1.75 5.28
N ILE A 30 -4.84 -3.03 4.90
CA ILE A 30 -5.42 -4.15 5.64
C ILE A 30 -4.95 -4.21 7.11
N ASN A 31 -3.74 -3.72 7.40
CA ASN A 31 -3.16 -3.69 8.74
C ASN A 31 -3.67 -2.57 9.65
N ARG A 32 -4.53 -1.65 9.18
CA ARG A 32 -5.14 -0.61 10.03
C ARG A 32 -6.31 -1.10 10.89
N GLY A 33 -6.81 -2.29 10.63
CA GLY A 33 -7.87 -2.92 11.40
C GLY A 33 -7.38 -4.14 12.16
N GLU A 34 -8.08 -4.52 13.22
CA GLU A 34 -7.84 -5.80 13.89
C GLU A 34 -8.41 -6.93 13.02
N ILE A 35 -7.60 -7.39 12.07
CA ILE A 35 -8.06 -8.25 10.98
C ILE A 35 -8.70 -9.54 11.50
N SER A 36 -8.18 -10.11 12.59
CA SER A 36 -8.74 -11.32 13.21
C SER A 36 -10.19 -11.11 13.70
N LYS A 37 -10.54 -9.91 14.18
CA LYS A 37 -11.93 -9.55 14.52
C LYS A 37 -12.77 -9.26 13.28
N ILE A 38 -12.19 -8.61 12.27
CA ILE A 38 -12.90 -8.27 11.03
C ILE A 38 -13.31 -9.53 10.27
N PHE A 39 -12.39 -10.47 10.09
CA PHE A 39 -12.70 -11.72 9.40
C PHE A 39 -13.48 -12.69 10.28
N GLY A 40 -13.27 -12.69 11.61
CA GLY A 40 -13.99 -13.55 12.53
C GLY A 40 -13.98 -15.01 12.06
N GLU A 41 -15.17 -15.59 11.86
CA GLU A 41 -15.31 -16.97 11.40
C GLU A 41 -14.90 -17.16 9.92
N LEU A 42 -14.94 -16.10 9.10
CA LEU A 42 -14.51 -16.14 7.69
C LEU A 42 -13.02 -16.44 7.55
N PHE A 43 -12.25 -16.26 8.63
CA PHE A 43 -10.83 -16.58 8.67
C PHE A 43 -10.53 -18.03 8.31
N PHE A 44 -11.45 -18.94 8.60
CA PHE A 44 -11.37 -20.33 8.16
C PHE A 44 -11.61 -20.46 6.65
N SER A 45 -12.63 -19.77 6.13
CA SER A 45 -13.08 -19.89 4.74
C SER A 45 -12.13 -19.24 3.72
N ILE A 46 -11.29 -18.29 4.15
CA ILE A 46 -10.31 -17.65 3.26
C ILE A 46 -9.10 -18.54 2.94
N ASP A 47 -8.85 -19.58 3.73
CA ASP A 47 -7.77 -20.53 3.49
C ASP A 47 -8.05 -21.33 2.20
N PRO A 48 -7.09 -21.44 1.24
CA PRO A 48 -7.28 -22.21 0.00
C PRO A 48 -7.81 -23.64 0.21
N GLY A 49 -7.42 -24.27 1.32
CA GLY A 49 -7.88 -25.61 1.69
C GLY A 49 -9.39 -25.68 2.01
N TYR A 50 -10.00 -24.55 2.36
CA TYR A 50 -11.36 -24.44 2.88
C TYR A 50 -12.25 -23.45 2.09
N ARG A 51 -11.83 -23.04 0.89
CA ARG A 51 -12.69 -22.27 -0.02
C ARG A 51 -13.92 -23.05 -0.50
N GLY A 52 -14.97 -22.36 -0.91
CA GLY A 52 -16.20 -23.00 -1.39
C GLY A 52 -17.02 -23.64 -0.26
N LYS A 53 -17.96 -24.53 -0.62
CA LYS A 53 -18.89 -25.17 0.35
C LYS A 53 -18.18 -25.93 1.49
N LYS A 54 -16.94 -26.39 1.28
CA LYS A 54 -16.16 -27.14 2.28
C LYS A 54 -15.70 -26.31 3.49
N GLY A 55 -15.55 -24.99 3.35
CA GLY A 55 -15.33 -24.09 4.50
C GLY A 55 -16.49 -23.15 4.72
N GLN A 56 -17.70 -23.69 4.62
CA GLN A 56 -18.90 -23.02 5.08
C GLN A 56 -18.85 -22.83 6.60
N VAL A 57 -19.12 -21.60 7.02
CA VAL A 57 -19.14 -21.18 8.42
C VAL A 57 -20.47 -20.51 8.74
N LYS A 58 -20.93 -20.68 9.98
CA LYS A 58 -22.06 -19.93 10.52
C LYS A 58 -21.49 -18.71 11.23
N THR A 59 -21.91 -17.52 10.83
CA THR A 59 -21.47 -16.28 11.45
C THR A 59 -22.24 -16.03 12.76
N GLN A 60 -21.80 -15.05 13.56
CA GLN A 60 -22.47 -14.69 14.81
C GLN A 60 -23.94 -14.28 14.63
N TYR A 61 -24.29 -13.79 13.44
CA TYR A 61 -25.64 -13.34 13.10
C TYR A 61 -26.48 -14.41 12.39
N GLN A 62 -25.99 -15.65 12.28
CA GLN A 62 -26.69 -16.74 11.59
C GLN A 62 -28.12 -16.94 12.12
N ASN A 63 -28.30 -16.80 13.43
CA ASN A 63 -29.60 -16.98 14.10
C ASN A 63 -30.63 -15.91 13.72
N LEU A 64 -30.21 -14.80 13.10
CA LEU A 64 -31.11 -13.76 12.60
C LEU A 64 -31.71 -14.10 11.22
N ILE A 65 -31.14 -15.09 10.51
CA ILE A 65 -31.63 -15.53 9.20
C ILE A 65 -32.68 -16.62 9.41
N THR A 66 -33.96 -16.21 9.44
CA THR A 66 -35.09 -17.11 9.67
C THR A 66 -35.72 -17.63 8.38
N ASP A 67 -35.58 -16.90 7.28
CA ASP A 67 -36.07 -17.31 5.97
C ASP A 67 -35.14 -18.36 5.36
N THR A 68 -35.69 -19.57 5.21
CA THR A 68 -34.98 -20.73 4.62
C THR A 68 -34.60 -20.55 3.16
N THR A 69 -35.18 -19.56 2.46
CA THR A 69 -34.89 -19.26 1.06
C THR A 69 -33.70 -18.30 0.88
N GLU A 70 -33.21 -17.70 1.96
CA GLU A 70 -32.05 -16.81 1.94
C GLU A 70 -30.76 -17.60 1.59
N PRO A 71 -29.91 -17.10 0.67
CA PRO A 71 -28.69 -17.80 0.25
C PRO A 71 -27.74 -18.17 1.39
N PHE A 72 -27.77 -17.37 2.48
CA PHE A 72 -26.90 -17.52 3.63
C PHE A 72 -27.54 -18.30 4.79
N TYR A 73 -28.76 -18.84 4.62
CA TYR A 73 -29.47 -19.59 5.67
C TYR A 73 -28.65 -20.76 6.23
N ASN A 74 -27.91 -21.47 5.36
CA ASN A 74 -27.08 -22.60 5.77
C ASN A 74 -25.66 -22.20 6.23
N GLY A 75 -25.32 -20.91 6.15
CA GLY A 75 -23.98 -20.40 6.41
C GLY A 75 -23.36 -19.73 5.20
N PHE A 76 -22.25 -19.06 5.42
CA PHE A 76 -21.48 -18.32 4.44
C PHE A 76 -20.17 -19.05 4.12
N TYR A 77 -19.68 -18.91 2.89
CA TYR A 77 -18.34 -19.33 2.50
C TYR A 77 -17.77 -18.38 1.46
N VAL A 78 -16.44 -18.34 1.34
CA VAL A 78 -15.79 -17.59 0.27
C VAL A 78 -15.55 -18.50 -0.95
N PRO A 79 -16.09 -18.19 -2.14
CA PRO A 79 -15.90 -18.99 -3.33
C PRO A 79 -14.44 -19.13 -3.79
N ASP A 80 -14.14 -20.22 -4.51
CA ASP A 80 -12.81 -20.50 -5.06
C ASP A 80 -12.36 -19.47 -6.12
N ASN A 81 -13.31 -18.82 -6.79
CA ASN A 81 -13.03 -17.81 -7.81
C ASN A 81 -12.88 -16.38 -7.25
N VAL A 82 -12.83 -16.21 -5.91
CA VAL A 82 -12.60 -14.92 -5.25
C VAL A 82 -11.16 -14.81 -4.75
N TYR A 83 -10.44 -13.81 -5.28
CA TYR A 83 -9.10 -13.42 -4.88
C TYR A 83 -9.19 -12.24 -3.91
N ILE A 84 -8.42 -12.29 -2.82
CA ILE A 84 -8.33 -11.19 -1.86
C ILE A 84 -6.94 -10.58 -2.00
N ILE A 85 -6.89 -9.28 -2.30
CA ILE A 85 -5.64 -8.52 -2.40
C ILE A 85 -5.67 -7.47 -1.30
N GLY A 86 -4.75 -7.59 -0.34
CA GLY A 86 -4.55 -6.59 0.71
C GLY A 86 -3.34 -5.73 0.37
N THR A 87 -3.45 -4.42 0.56
CA THR A 87 -2.29 -3.52 0.57
C THR A 87 -1.91 -3.20 2.01
N MET A 88 -0.64 -2.88 2.24
CA MET A 88 -0.11 -2.64 3.58
C MET A 88 0.98 -1.57 3.53
N ASN A 89 0.94 -0.64 4.48
CA ASN A 89 2.07 0.23 4.76
C ASN A 89 2.87 -0.33 5.93
N ASP A 90 4.15 -0.62 5.70
CA ASP A 90 5.03 -1.26 6.69
C ASP A 90 5.48 -0.31 7.82
N ILE A 91 5.50 1.00 7.55
CA ILE A 91 6.03 2.02 8.49
C ILE A 91 4.98 2.69 9.35
N ASP A 92 3.69 2.45 9.10
CA ASP A 92 2.64 3.13 9.85
C ASP A 92 2.61 2.60 11.29
N ARG A 93 2.87 3.50 12.25
CA ARG A 93 2.97 3.17 13.68
C ARG A 93 1.61 2.86 14.33
N SER A 94 0.50 3.06 13.61
CA SER A 94 -0.87 2.84 14.09
C SER A 94 -1.45 1.49 13.71
N VAL A 95 -0.63 0.58 13.18
CA VAL A 95 -1.09 -0.69 12.60
C VAL A 95 -1.06 -1.83 13.59
N GLU A 96 -2.04 -2.72 13.48
CA GLU A 96 -2.10 -3.96 14.24
C GLU A 96 -1.10 -4.96 13.66
N SER A 97 -0.36 -5.66 14.54
CA SER A 97 0.58 -6.68 14.09
C SER A 97 -0.18 -7.86 13.48
N MET A 98 0.06 -8.18 12.21
CA MET A 98 -0.51 -9.39 11.60
C MET A 98 0.04 -10.65 12.28
N ASP A 99 -0.87 -11.43 12.86
CA ASP A 99 -0.53 -12.66 13.55
C ASP A 99 0.02 -13.74 12.60
N PHE A 100 0.62 -14.78 13.18
CA PHE A 100 1.23 -15.87 12.41
C PHE A 100 0.19 -16.73 11.65
N ALA A 101 -1.05 -16.81 12.13
CA ALA A 101 -2.09 -17.55 11.44
C ALA A 101 -2.49 -16.83 10.14
N MET A 102 -2.55 -15.50 10.18
CA MET A 102 -2.83 -14.64 9.04
C MET A 102 -1.72 -14.72 8.00
N ARG A 103 -0.46 -14.61 8.45
CA ARG A 103 0.71 -14.66 7.57
C ARG A 103 0.75 -15.91 6.70
N ARG A 104 0.26 -17.06 7.19
CA ARG A 104 0.21 -18.33 6.43
C ARG A 104 -0.87 -18.42 5.35
N ARG A 105 -1.85 -17.51 5.35
CA ARG A 105 -3.03 -17.55 4.45
C ARG A 105 -2.93 -16.56 3.29
N PHE A 106 -2.00 -15.62 3.38
CA PHE A 106 -1.70 -14.65 2.33
C PHE A 106 -0.32 -14.96 1.73
N ALA A 107 -0.21 -14.80 0.42
CA ALA A 107 1.10 -14.62 -0.20
C ALA A 107 1.57 -13.20 0.10
N TRP A 108 2.85 -13.06 0.44
CA TRP A 108 3.47 -11.77 0.74
C TRP A 108 4.35 -11.38 -0.44
N GLU A 109 4.02 -10.25 -1.05
CA GLU A 109 4.77 -9.66 -2.14
C GLU A 109 5.15 -8.24 -1.72
N GLU A 110 6.44 -8.03 -1.49
CA GLU A 110 6.98 -6.72 -1.15
C GLU A 110 7.11 -5.89 -2.43
N ILE A 111 6.61 -4.66 -2.41
CA ILE A 111 6.75 -3.71 -3.52
C ILE A 111 7.71 -2.61 -3.10
N LYS A 112 8.97 -2.71 -3.54
CA LYS A 112 10.00 -1.74 -3.19
C LYS A 112 9.88 -0.46 -4.01
N ALA A 113 10.21 0.67 -3.36
CA ALA A 113 10.20 2.00 -3.99
C ALA A 113 11.06 2.06 -5.26
N ASN A 114 12.24 1.43 -5.24
CA ASN A 114 13.19 1.47 -6.35
C ASN A 114 12.81 0.53 -7.51
N GLU A 115 11.95 -0.46 -7.26
CA GLU A 115 11.48 -1.43 -8.26
C GLU A 115 10.20 -0.93 -8.96
N ASN A 116 9.34 -0.20 -8.24
CA ASN A 116 8.08 0.32 -8.76
C ASN A 116 8.19 1.77 -9.26
N THR A 117 8.87 1.96 -10.40
CA THR A 117 9.06 3.28 -11.03
C THR A 117 8.06 3.60 -12.15
N GLY A 118 7.07 2.73 -12.39
CA GLY A 118 6.11 2.90 -13.51
C GLY A 118 5.30 4.20 -13.42
N MET A 119 5.01 4.70 -12.21
CA MET A 119 4.37 6.01 -12.03
C MET A 119 5.21 7.19 -12.55
N LEU A 120 6.50 7.00 -12.77
CA LEU A 120 7.41 8.00 -13.31
C LEU A 120 7.46 7.95 -14.84
N ASP A 121 6.79 7.01 -15.51
CA ASP A 121 6.73 6.92 -16.98
C ASP A 121 6.15 8.19 -17.62
N GLU A 122 5.22 8.84 -16.92
CA GLU A 122 4.60 10.10 -17.36
C GLU A 122 5.61 11.26 -17.46
N LEU A 123 6.79 11.14 -16.83
CA LEU A 123 7.85 12.15 -16.92
C LEU A 123 8.65 12.07 -18.23
N GLN A 124 8.45 11.04 -19.05
CA GLN A 124 9.11 10.85 -20.34
C GLN A 124 10.64 11.05 -20.23
N GLU A 125 11.20 12.07 -20.90
CA GLU A 125 12.64 12.38 -20.92
C GLU A 125 13.21 12.72 -19.53
N MET A 126 12.37 13.14 -18.58
CA MET A 126 12.79 13.42 -17.21
C MET A 126 12.81 12.19 -16.30
N LYS A 127 12.25 11.05 -16.75
CA LYS A 127 12.10 9.85 -15.91
C LYS A 127 13.44 9.42 -15.31
N ASP A 128 14.47 9.24 -16.14
CA ASP A 128 15.75 8.71 -15.70
C ASP A 128 16.42 9.63 -14.68
N GLU A 129 16.39 10.94 -14.92
CA GLU A 129 16.92 11.96 -14.00
C GLU A 129 16.24 11.90 -12.61
N VAL A 130 14.90 11.76 -12.62
CA VAL A 130 14.09 11.70 -11.40
C VAL A 130 14.28 10.36 -10.67
N VAL A 131 14.35 9.25 -11.40
CA VAL A 131 14.63 7.91 -10.84
C VAL A 131 15.99 7.89 -10.17
N GLU A 132 17.03 8.44 -10.80
CA GLU A 132 18.37 8.50 -10.20
C GLU A 132 18.40 9.37 -8.94
N LYS A 133 17.71 10.51 -8.94
CA LYS A 133 17.58 11.34 -7.74
C LYS A 133 16.83 10.62 -6.62
N MET A 134 15.78 9.88 -6.95
CA MET A 134 15.02 9.06 -6.00
C MET A 134 15.89 7.94 -5.40
N LYS A 135 16.55 7.13 -6.23
CA LYS A 135 17.44 6.05 -5.78
C LYS A 135 18.57 6.57 -4.90
N ARG A 136 19.17 7.71 -5.27
CA ARG A 136 20.22 8.35 -4.48
C ARG A 136 19.71 8.78 -3.10
N LEU A 137 18.52 9.39 -3.04
CA LEU A 137 17.91 9.73 -1.75
C LEU A 137 17.61 8.48 -0.93
N ASN A 138 17.03 7.44 -1.54
CA ASN A 138 16.70 6.19 -0.88
C ASN A 138 17.95 5.46 -0.35
N SER A 139 19.06 5.47 -1.10
CA SER A 139 20.34 4.89 -0.65
C SER A 139 20.91 5.64 0.56
N ALA A 140 20.68 6.95 0.67
CA ALA A 140 21.08 7.71 1.86
C ALA A 140 20.16 7.48 3.07
N ILE A 141 18.91 7.09 2.85
CA ILE A 141 18.01 6.63 3.92
C ILE A 141 18.48 5.25 4.41
N TRP A 142 18.61 4.31 3.48
CA TRP A 142 19.07 2.94 3.71
C TRP A 142 19.57 2.31 2.39
N ASP A 143 20.83 1.90 2.35
CA ASP A 143 21.41 1.15 1.24
C ASP A 143 21.30 -0.35 1.51
N GLU A 144 20.55 -1.04 0.67
CA GLU A 144 20.32 -2.48 0.78
C GLU A 144 21.57 -3.31 0.44
N ASN A 145 22.48 -2.79 -0.38
CA ASN A 145 23.68 -3.54 -0.79
C ASN A 145 24.71 -3.57 0.33
N THR A 146 24.79 -2.49 1.11
CA THR A 146 25.76 -2.36 2.21
C THR A 146 25.14 -2.62 3.57
N GLU A 147 23.81 -2.74 3.66
CA GLU A 147 23.05 -2.86 4.92
C GLU A 147 23.37 -1.71 5.89
N THR A 148 23.51 -0.49 5.35
CA THR A 148 23.83 0.71 6.12
C THR A 148 22.90 1.85 5.76
N GLY A 149 22.72 2.79 6.69
CA GLY A 149 21.86 3.94 6.49
C GLY A 149 21.73 4.77 7.74
N ILE A 150 20.65 5.53 7.82
CA ILE A 150 20.32 6.28 9.04
C ILE A 150 19.86 5.30 10.13
N GLU A 151 20.46 5.42 11.31
CA GLU A 151 20.12 4.59 12.47
C GLU A 151 18.61 4.63 12.76
N GLY A 152 18.00 3.45 12.86
CA GLY A 152 16.56 3.29 13.12
C GLY A 152 15.68 3.32 11.88
N LEU A 153 16.23 3.59 10.68
CA LEU A 153 15.53 3.45 9.41
C LEU A 153 15.98 2.19 8.66
N ASN A 154 15.18 1.74 7.71
CA ASN A 154 15.44 0.59 6.84
C ASN A 154 14.74 0.79 5.47
N VAL A 155 14.70 -0.24 4.63
CA VAL A 155 14.10 -0.17 3.29
C VAL A 155 12.63 0.29 3.27
N ALA A 156 11.86 0.00 4.32
CA ALA A 156 10.45 0.39 4.41
C ALA A 156 10.25 1.91 4.47
N TYR A 157 11.31 2.66 4.83
CA TYR A 157 11.33 4.12 4.85
C TYR A 157 11.78 4.76 3.53
N HIS A 158 12.03 3.96 2.49
CA HIS A 158 12.29 4.49 1.15
C HIS A 158 11.09 5.28 0.64
N ILE A 159 11.37 6.38 -0.05
CA ILE A 159 10.36 7.21 -0.68
C ILE A 159 10.04 6.67 -2.06
N GLY A 160 8.77 6.32 -2.28
CA GLY A 160 8.26 5.81 -3.56
C GLY A 160 8.13 6.87 -4.66
N GLY A 161 8.04 6.39 -5.90
CA GLY A 161 7.91 7.24 -7.10
C GLY A 161 6.69 8.17 -7.10
N SER A 162 5.62 7.84 -6.36
CA SER A 162 4.43 8.69 -6.24
C SER A 162 4.71 10.06 -5.58
N TYR A 163 5.75 10.17 -4.75
CA TYR A 163 6.20 11.46 -4.23
C TYR A 163 6.94 12.23 -5.31
N PHE A 164 7.82 11.56 -6.06
CA PHE A 164 8.66 12.18 -7.07
C PHE A 164 7.91 12.60 -8.33
N SER A 165 6.82 11.90 -8.71
CA SER A 165 5.96 12.28 -9.84
C SER A 165 5.33 13.66 -9.65
N LYS A 166 5.14 14.12 -8.41
CA LYS A 166 4.63 15.46 -8.08
C LYS A 166 5.51 16.60 -8.60
N ILE A 167 6.73 16.33 -9.08
CA ILE A 167 7.54 17.33 -9.78
C ILE A 167 6.81 17.95 -10.98
N GLN A 168 5.92 17.19 -11.64
CA GLN A 168 5.10 17.67 -12.75
C GLN A 168 4.23 18.88 -12.36
N LEU A 169 3.84 18.99 -11.09
CA LEU A 169 3.05 20.12 -10.58
C LEU A 169 3.84 21.45 -10.62
N TYR A 170 5.16 21.38 -10.74
CA TYR A 170 6.05 22.53 -10.67
C TYR A 170 6.86 22.76 -11.95
N LEU A 171 6.81 21.84 -12.91
CA LEU A 171 7.48 21.98 -14.19
C LEU A 171 6.68 22.87 -15.14
N ASN A 172 7.35 23.73 -15.89
CA ASN A 172 6.76 24.40 -17.05
C ASN A 172 6.86 23.51 -18.30
N GLU A 173 6.08 23.83 -19.35
CA GLU A 173 5.99 23.01 -20.56
C GLU A 173 7.33 22.72 -21.24
N ASP A 174 8.30 23.64 -21.14
CA ASP A 174 9.64 23.50 -21.72
C ASP A 174 10.68 22.93 -20.74
N HIS A 175 10.27 22.58 -19.52
CA HIS A 175 11.12 22.12 -18.43
C HIS A 175 12.32 23.06 -18.13
N SER A 176 12.27 24.34 -18.48
CA SER A 176 13.37 25.28 -18.23
C SER A 176 13.53 25.62 -16.74
N ASN A 177 12.51 25.34 -15.92
CA ASN A 177 12.48 25.68 -14.49
C ASN A 177 12.85 24.52 -13.54
N LYS A 178 13.51 23.45 -14.01
CA LYS A 178 13.85 22.24 -13.22
C LYS A 178 14.35 22.51 -11.80
N ASN A 179 15.30 23.45 -11.64
CA ASN A 179 15.88 23.77 -10.33
C ASN A 179 14.83 24.29 -9.34
N ALA A 180 13.89 25.12 -9.80
CA ALA A 180 12.79 25.58 -8.96
C ALA A 180 11.79 24.44 -8.70
N ALA A 181 11.50 23.62 -9.72
CA ALA A 181 10.61 22.46 -9.58
C ALA A 181 11.11 21.46 -8.51
N TYR A 182 12.39 21.09 -8.53
CA TYR A 182 12.98 20.23 -7.51
C TYR A 182 13.01 20.87 -6.12
N ARG A 183 13.18 22.19 -6.03
CA ARG A 183 13.10 22.90 -4.75
C ARG A 183 11.69 22.79 -4.16
N HIS A 184 10.67 23.04 -4.97
CA HIS A 184 9.27 22.91 -4.53
C HIS A 184 8.88 21.48 -4.21
N LEU A 185 9.36 20.49 -4.98
CA LEU A 185 9.19 19.07 -4.65
C LEU A 185 9.73 18.75 -3.25
N TRP A 186 10.94 19.22 -2.96
CA TRP A 186 11.57 19.01 -1.65
C TRP A 186 10.79 19.69 -0.53
N GLU A 187 10.53 20.98 -0.66
CA GLU A 187 9.89 21.82 0.37
C GLU A 187 8.47 21.35 0.69
N ASN A 188 7.69 20.98 -0.34
CA ASN A 188 6.26 20.73 -0.18
C ASN A 188 5.90 19.25 0.01
N HIS A 189 6.74 18.30 -0.41
CA HIS A 189 6.38 16.89 -0.43
C HIS A 189 7.37 15.93 0.24
N LEU A 190 8.68 16.22 0.21
CA LEU A 190 9.68 15.29 0.74
C LEU A 190 10.10 15.65 2.18
N LYS A 191 10.44 16.93 2.41
CA LYS A 191 11.00 17.39 3.69
C LYS A 191 10.12 17.06 4.89
N GLY A 192 8.81 17.27 4.76
CA GLY A 192 7.85 16.99 5.84
C GLY A 192 7.79 15.51 6.22
N VAL A 193 7.76 14.62 5.22
CA VAL A 193 7.72 13.17 5.45
C VAL A 193 9.01 12.68 6.09
N LEU A 194 10.16 13.09 5.54
CA LEU A 194 11.47 12.75 6.09
C LEU A 194 11.67 13.27 7.51
N PHE A 195 11.14 14.46 7.81
CA PHE A 195 11.16 15.00 9.18
C PHE A 195 10.39 14.10 10.15
N GLU A 196 9.19 13.61 9.77
CA GLU A 196 8.43 12.69 10.61
C GLU A 196 9.12 11.33 10.76
N TYR A 197 9.79 10.82 9.73
CA TYR A 197 10.58 9.57 9.83
C TYR A 197 11.71 9.70 10.85
N LEU A 198 12.41 10.83 10.82
CA LEU A 198 13.52 11.12 11.72
C LEU A 198 13.07 11.55 13.12
N ARG A 199 11.78 11.80 13.32
CA ARG A 199 11.25 12.32 14.58
C ARG A 199 11.50 11.34 15.72
N GLY A 200 12.19 11.84 16.75
CA GLY A 200 12.59 11.05 17.93
C GLY A 200 13.99 10.43 17.81
N SER A 201 14.67 10.55 16.67
CA SER A 201 16.09 10.17 16.56
C SER A 201 17.01 11.24 17.17
N ALA A 202 18.14 10.82 17.73
CA ALA A 202 19.08 11.73 18.41
C ALA A 202 19.69 12.79 17.46
N ASN A 203 19.91 12.41 16.20
CA ASN A 203 20.55 13.25 15.17
C ASN A 203 19.55 13.69 14.07
N ALA A 204 18.27 13.86 14.42
CA ALA A 204 17.22 14.15 13.44
C ALA A 204 17.53 15.37 12.56
N THR A 205 18.09 16.43 13.15
CA THR A 205 18.41 17.67 12.42
C THR A 205 19.62 17.49 11.51
N GLU A 206 20.67 16.80 11.96
CA GLU A 206 21.84 16.48 11.13
C GLU A 206 21.46 15.57 9.97
N ASN A 207 20.67 14.52 10.23
CA ASN A 207 20.21 13.56 9.24
C ASN A 207 19.34 14.23 8.17
N LEU A 208 18.40 15.11 8.56
CA LEU A 208 17.59 15.83 7.59
C LEU A 208 18.43 16.76 6.70
N LYS A 209 19.42 17.45 7.28
CA LYS A 209 20.37 18.28 6.51
C LYS A 209 21.25 17.45 5.59
N MET A 210 21.60 16.22 5.98
CA MET A 210 22.36 15.29 5.15
C MET A 210 21.52 14.81 3.95
N LEU A 211 20.27 14.40 4.18
CA LEU A 211 19.34 14.03 3.12
C LEU A 211 19.06 15.19 2.14
N GLU A 212 18.93 16.41 2.66
CA GLU A 212 18.78 17.62 1.83
C GLU A 212 19.99 17.83 0.91
N ARG A 213 21.20 17.71 1.45
CA ARG A 213 22.43 17.79 0.65
C ARG A 213 22.49 16.70 -0.40
N VAL A 214 22.18 15.45 -0.06
CA VAL A 214 22.17 14.32 -1.00
C VAL A 214 21.16 14.55 -2.13
N TYR A 215 19.98 15.06 -1.80
CA TYR A 215 18.94 15.37 -2.77
C TYR A 215 19.41 16.41 -3.80
N TYR A 216 20.03 17.52 -3.36
CA TYR A 216 20.49 18.60 -4.25
C TYR A 216 21.85 18.33 -4.93
N ASN A 217 22.80 17.68 -4.26
CA ASN A 217 24.21 17.67 -4.70
C ASN A 217 24.59 16.59 -5.72
N GLY A 218 23.72 15.64 -6.05
CA GLY A 218 24.08 14.65 -7.07
C GLY A 218 23.96 15.13 -8.53
N ASN A 219 24.16 16.45 -8.75
CA ASN A 219 24.49 17.04 -10.04
C ASN A 219 25.98 17.48 -10.09
N VAL A 220 26.82 16.93 -9.21
CA VAL A 220 28.28 17.13 -9.26
C VAL A 220 28.95 15.79 -9.52
N GLN A 221 28.98 15.41 -10.79
CA GLN A 221 30.08 14.70 -11.42
C GLN A 221 30.22 15.21 -12.85
#